data_AF-A0A2S7PLG7-F1
#
_entry.id   AF-A0A2S7PLG7-F1
#
_cell.length_a   1.000
_cell.length_b   1.000
_cell.length_c   1.000
_cell.angle_alpha   90.00
_cell.angle_beta   90.00
_cell.angle_gamma   90.00
#
_symmetry.space_group_name_H-M   'P 1'
#
loop_
_entity.id
_entity.type
_entity.pdbx_description
1 polymer ?
#
loop_
_entity_poly.entity_id
_entity_poly.type
_entity_poly.pdbx_seq_one_letter_code
_entity_poly.pdbx_strand_id
1 'polypeptide(L)'
;MDTEMTNPTSHLLQQIHVGPGPRDNHFVTDFHPEKRVYIHEQEKFEKFLLQKCPPNLWPGEAHKTTCPRPILINKAHQQQLQDMHDALTAAITNIVERWWTDVDAHFPERMPLEKCEEDLLQWMEEQVANKKLPMYRECRGSWRPDFLVEDTLDETGRAVERFRITEINARFSFNAFIIGTIANEGLQDMGVGSNGLKCATDPKEVGTLNITFKEKISDIYQLLNSTLSLFRTDQPLHLLKGKEKGIDIHMLLHVVHQRFGITPRLITPADLRLLPRAGSNEYRLCAVVEKNGNALHAPSAWRTSQGELVEEIYQVGLELHQSELLALDPEMLRQISLRCFNDFRSILLTHDKRMLGIVKQELKSLVARSVITRTQAKILDQGIADTILPGSAELHQLIASSQLFPKLRYQFLLKPIRSGKGDGIVFGDEWTSNEWISALQRQLNSQSVSGAYVIQRRIVPRLYNLVLTPSGVRVQYPLIGTYLVVHGRLLGLGVWRSSQDKICAVSHGGSWLCSVTSQD
;
A
#
# COMPACT_ATOMS: atom_id res chain seq x y z
N MET A 1 -7.31 31.83 38.17
CA MET A 1 -7.35 30.39 38.48
C MET A 1 -7.17 29.68 37.17
N ASP A 2 -5.92 29.47 36.81
CA ASP A 2 -5.51 28.75 35.62
C ASP A 2 -5.86 27.29 35.81
N THR A 3 -6.83 26.80 35.06
CA THR A 3 -7.05 25.36 34.92
C THR A 3 -5.94 24.83 34.03
N GLU A 4 -4.85 24.37 34.67
CA GLU A 4 -3.92 23.41 34.07
C GLU A 4 -4.75 22.33 33.36
N MET A 5 -4.59 22.23 32.05
CA MET A 5 -5.00 21.05 31.32
C MET A 5 -4.26 19.87 31.94
N THR A 6 -4.98 19.07 32.72
CA THR A 6 -4.57 17.71 33.03
C THR A 6 -4.44 16.98 31.71
N ASN A 7 -3.21 16.92 31.18
CA ASN A 7 -2.87 16.09 30.02
C ASN A 7 -3.44 14.69 30.25
N PRO A 8 -4.39 14.20 29.43
CA PRO A 8 -4.52 12.77 29.29
C PRO A 8 -3.29 12.36 28.51
N THR A 9 -2.24 11.93 29.22
CA THR A 9 -1.11 11.16 28.69
C THR A 9 -1.61 9.80 28.21
N SER A 10 -2.55 9.80 27.28
CA SER A 10 -2.93 8.59 26.57
C SER A 10 -1.81 8.33 25.58
N HIS A 11 -1.03 7.29 25.85
CA HIS A 11 -0.05 6.76 24.88
C HIS A 11 -0.73 6.07 23.69
N LEU A 12 -2.07 6.08 23.63
CA LEU A 12 -2.90 5.35 22.69
C LEU A 12 -3.43 6.26 21.58
N LEU A 13 -3.75 5.68 20.43
CA LEU A 13 -4.40 6.37 19.31
C LEU A 13 -5.79 6.88 19.76
N GLN A 14 -6.09 8.13 19.42
CA GLN A 14 -7.37 8.76 19.73
C GLN A 14 -7.88 9.57 18.54
N GLN A 15 -9.18 9.55 18.30
CA GLN A 15 -9.79 10.46 17.34
C GLN A 15 -9.99 11.84 17.98
N ILE A 16 -9.69 12.90 17.23
CA ILE A 16 -9.85 14.27 17.70
C ILE A 16 -10.77 15.08 16.78
N HIS A 17 -11.41 16.08 17.39
CA HIS A 17 -12.02 17.21 16.72
C HIS A 17 -10.97 18.32 16.53
N VAL A 18 -10.94 18.93 15.35
CA VAL A 18 -10.05 20.06 15.03
C VAL A 18 -10.92 21.31 14.97
N GLY A 19 -10.88 22.11 16.03
CA GLY A 19 -11.66 23.33 16.16
C GLY A 19 -11.04 24.52 15.41
N PRO A 20 -11.79 25.63 15.25
CA PRO A 20 -11.37 26.79 14.47
C PRO A 20 -10.29 27.66 15.16
N GLY A 21 -10.06 27.51 16.47
CA GLY A 21 -9.13 28.32 17.24
C GLY A 21 -7.74 27.70 17.43
N PRO A 22 -6.69 28.49 17.72
CA PRO A 22 -5.37 27.97 18.03
C PRO A 22 -5.43 26.98 19.20
N ARG A 23 -4.93 25.76 18.99
CA ARG A 23 -4.93 24.65 19.95
C ARG A 23 -6.33 24.20 20.40
N ASP A 24 -7.37 24.54 19.64
CA ASP A 24 -8.75 24.13 19.90
C ASP A 24 -8.99 22.68 19.42
N ASN A 25 -8.23 21.73 19.95
CA ASN A 25 -8.38 20.32 19.59
C ASN A 25 -8.95 19.55 20.78
N HIS A 26 -9.98 18.73 20.54
CA HIS A 26 -10.66 18.00 21.60
C HIS A 26 -10.73 16.51 21.28
N PHE A 27 -10.57 15.66 22.28
CA PHE A 27 -10.80 14.23 22.10
C PHE A 27 -12.28 13.95 21.87
N VAL A 28 -12.58 13.12 20.87
CA VAL A 28 -13.95 12.71 20.56
C VAL A 28 -14.61 11.96 21.71
N THR A 29 -13.83 11.41 22.66
CA THR A 29 -14.34 10.77 23.89
C THR A 29 -14.94 11.75 24.88
N ASP A 30 -14.37 12.96 24.95
CA ASP A 30 -14.66 13.92 26.01
C ASP A 30 -15.54 15.06 25.49
N PHE A 31 -15.43 15.35 24.19
CA PHE A 31 -16.16 16.42 23.53
C PHE A 31 -17.39 15.92 22.78
N HIS A 32 -18.54 16.51 23.08
CA HIS A 32 -19.85 16.16 22.52
C HIS A 32 -20.54 17.41 21.96
N PRO A 33 -20.05 17.94 20.82
CA PRO A 33 -20.68 19.09 20.20
C PRO A 33 -22.07 18.72 19.67
N GLU A 34 -22.89 19.74 19.47
CA GLU A 34 -24.19 19.56 18.83
C GLU A 34 -24.05 18.98 17.42
N LYS A 35 -25.03 18.18 16.98
CA LYS A 35 -25.06 17.55 15.65
C LYS A 35 -24.74 18.51 14.49
N ARG A 36 -25.17 19.79 14.59
CA ARG A 36 -24.88 20.83 13.59
C ARG A 36 -23.39 21.05 13.34
N VAL A 37 -22.54 20.87 14.36
CA VAL A 37 -21.09 21.00 14.24
C VAL A 37 -20.55 19.88 13.37
N TYR A 38 -20.92 18.63 13.63
CA TYR A 38 -20.48 17.49 12.82
C TYR A 38 -20.91 17.58 11.35
N ILE A 39 -22.13 18.08 11.10
CA ILE A 39 -22.63 18.35 9.74
C ILE A 39 -21.77 19.42 9.07
N HIS A 40 -21.56 20.56 9.75
CA HIS A 40 -20.77 21.66 9.21
C HIS A 40 -19.32 21.25 8.88
N GLU A 41 -18.67 20.50 9.76
CA GLU A 41 -17.33 19.97 9.50
C GLU A 41 -17.29 19.08 8.26
N GLN A 42 -18.26 18.16 8.13
CA GLN A 42 -18.35 17.26 7.00
C GLN A 42 -18.54 18.04 5.71
N GLU A 43 -19.50 18.98 5.68
CA GLU A 43 -19.80 19.80 4.51
C GLU A 43 -18.61 20.66 4.10
N LYS A 44 -17.93 21.29 5.07
CA LYS A 44 -16.73 22.10 4.80
C LYS A 44 -15.63 21.24 4.17
N PHE A 45 -15.36 20.07 4.75
CA PHE A 45 -14.32 19.18 4.27
C PHE A 45 -14.66 18.59 2.90
N GLU A 46 -15.87 18.07 2.70
CA GLU A 46 -16.34 17.55 1.41
C GLU A 46 -16.28 18.63 0.33
N LYS A 47 -16.71 19.86 0.63
CA LYS A 47 -16.61 21.00 -0.30
C LYS A 47 -15.17 21.25 -0.72
N PHE A 48 -14.22 21.18 0.22
CA PHE A 48 -12.79 21.31 -0.09
C PHE A 48 -12.33 20.18 -1.02
N LEU A 49 -12.66 18.92 -0.71
CA LEU A 49 -12.28 17.77 -1.52
C LEU A 49 -12.80 17.91 -2.97
N LEU A 50 -14.04 18.33 -3.14
CA LEU A 50 -14.67 18.53 -4.45
C LEU A 50 -14.11 19.73 -5.23
N GLN A 51 -13.57 20.74 -4.54
CA GLN A 51 -12.83 21.83 -5.18
C GLN A 51 -11.50 21.34 -5.78
N LYS A 52 -10.87 20.34 -5.14
CA LYS A 52 -9.57 19.79 -5.55
C LYS A 52 -9.67 18.67 -6.58
N CYS A 53 -10.78 17.93 -6.59
CA CYS A 53 -10.99 16.83 -7.52
C CYS A 53 -12.48 16.65 -7.83
N PRO A 54 -12.89 16.66 -9.11
CA PRO A 54 -14.28 16.47 -9.53
C PRO A 54 -14.92 15.19 -8.96
N PRO A 55 -16.21 15.24 -8.58
CA PRO A 55 -16.90 14.14 -7.89
C PRO A 55 -16.84 12.80 -8.65
N ASN A 56 -16.93 12.85 -9.98
CA ASN A 56 -16.92 11.68 -10.85
C ASN A 56 -15.57 10.94 -10.93
N LEU A 57 -14.49 11.54 -10.41
CA LEU A 57 -13.17 10.92 -10.37
C LEU A 57 -12.89 10.21 -9.03
N TRP A 58 -13.73 10.41 -8.02
CA TRP A 58 -13.59 9.73 -6.73
C TRP A 58 -14.10 8.28 -6.81
N PRO A 59 -13.30 7.29 -6.37
CA PRO A 59 -13.69 5.89 -6.46
C PRO A 59 -14.89 5.62 -5.55
N GLY A 60 -15.99 5.11 -6.12
CA GLY A 60 -17.19 4.74 -5.33
C GLY A 60 -17.71 5.88 -4.45
N GLU A 61 -17.58 7.13 -4.92
CA GLU A 61 -17.96 8.33 -4.16
C GLU A 61 -17.23 8.47 -2.81
N ALA A 62 -15.96 8.03 -2.72
CA ALA A 62 -15.19 8.06 -1.48
C ALA A 62 -15.09 9.43 -0.78
N HIS A 63 -15.34 10.54 -1.49
CA HIS A 63 -15.47 11.87 -0.86
C HIS A 63 -16.61 11.95 0.16
N LYS A 64 -17.66 11.12 0.02
CA LYS A 64 -18.81 11.06 0.94
C LYS A 64 -18.57 10.20 2.18
N THR A 65 -17.68 9.22 2.09
CA THR A 65 -17.38 8.27 3.19
C THR A 65 -16.17 8.69 4.03
N THR A 66 -15.56 9.83 3.70
CA THR A 66 -14.45 10.40 4.47
C THR A 66 -14.93 10.97 5.80
N CYS A 67 -14.06 10.98 6.80
CA CYS A 67 -14.30 11.61 8.08
C CYS A 67 -13.24 12.70 8.34
N PRO A 68 -13.65 13.97 8.60
CA PRO A 68 -12.73 15.10 8.79
C PRO A 68 -12.07 15.12 10.17
N ARG A 69 -12.42 14.18 11.06
CA ARG A 69 -11.91 14.07 12.43
C ARG A 69 -10.75 13.07 12.43
N PRO A 70 -9.49 13.52 12.43
CA PRO A 70 -8.33 12.65 12.25
C PRO A 70 -8.02 11.82 13.49
N ILE A 71 -7.17 10.81 13.30
CA ILE A 71 -6.54 10.09 14.41
C ILE A 71 -5.28 10.84 14.84
N LEU A 72 -5.23 11.22 16.11
CA LEU A 72 -4.01 11.73 16.74
C LEU A 72 -3.07 10.57 17.04
N ILE A 73 -1.84 10.67 16.54
CA ILE A 73 -0.75 9.75 16.81
C ILE A 73 0.37 10.46 17.56
N ASN A 74 1.14 9.69 18.34
CA ASN A 74 2.28 10.19 19.09
C ASN A 74 3.62 9.76 18.46
N LYS A 75 4.72 10.28 19.01
CA LYS A 75 6.09 9.98 18.57
C LYS A 75 6.43 8.48 18.66
N ALA A 76 5.88 7.75 19.64
CA ALA A 76 6.12 6.32 19.78
C ALA A 76 5.50 5.52 18.63
N HIS A 77 4.30 5.90 18.17
CA HIS A 77 3.68 5.30 16.98
C HIS A 77 4.49 5.57 15.72
N GLN A 78 5.01 6.79 15.56
CA GLN A 78 5.88 7.14 14.43
C GLN A 78 7.18 6.33 14.45
N GLN A 79 7.81 6.21 15.62
CA GLN A 79 9.05 5.43 15.77
C GLN A 79 8.81 3.94 15.51
N GLN A 80 7.72 3.38 16.05
CA GLN A 80 7.33 1.99 15.80
C GLN A 80 7.16 1.71 14.31
N LEU A 81 6.50 2.63 13.58
CA LEU A 81 6.32 2.52 12.14
C LEU A 81 7.65 2.61 11.39
N GLN A 82 8.50 3.58 11.74
CA GLN A 82 9.80 3.79 11.10
C GLN A 82 10.71 2.56 11.29
N ASP A 83 10.88 2.10 12.53
CA ASP A 83 11.75 0.96 12.83
C ASP A 83 11.26 -0.32 12.14
N MET A 84 9.95 -0.55 12.13
CA MET A 84 9.34 -1.69 11.44
C MET A 84 9.55 -1.60 9.93
N HIS A 85 9.35 -0.42 9.34
CA HIS A 85 9.52 -0.22 7.91
C HIS A 85 10.97 -0.38 7.46
N ASP A 86 11.93 0.22 8.17
CA ASP A 86 13.35 0.14 7.83
C ASP A 86 13.84 -1.31 7.85
N ALA A 87 13.44 -2.05 8.89
CA ALA A 87 13.74 -3.49 8.98
C ALA A 87 13.08 -4.27 7.84
N LEU A 88 11.82 -3.97 7.51
CA LEU A 88 11.06 -4.69 6.49
C LEU A 88 11.62 -4.45 5.10
N THR A 89 11.93 -3.20 4.76
CA THR A 89 12.56 -2.85 3.48
C THR A 89 13.93 -3.50 3.35
N ALA A 90 14.76 -3.51 4.41
CA ALA A 90 16.05 -4.19 4.38
C ALA A 90 15.88 -5.71 4.15
N ALA A 91 14.97 -6.35 4.88
CA ALA A 91 14.68 -7.78 4.75
C ALA A 91 14.18 -8.16 3.34
N ILE A 92 13.14 -7.49 2.85
CA ILE A 92 12.55 -7.78 1.53
C ILE A 92 13.56 -7.49 0.42
N THR A 93 14.28 -6.36 0.49
CA THR A 93 15.32 -6.04 -0.51
C THR A 93 16.33 -7.17 -0.61
N ASN A 94 16.84 -7.63 0.53
CA ASN A 94 17.84 -8.68 0.55
C ASN A 94 17.29 -10.02 0.04
N ILE A 95 16.08 -10.40 0.42
CA ILE A 95 15.43 -11.64 -0.04
C ILE A 95 15.23 -11.62 -1.56
N VAL A 96 14.70 -10.51 -2.09
CA VAL A 96 14.44 -10.37 -3.53
C VAL A 96 15.74 -10.37 -4.34
N GLU A 97 16.78 -9.67 -3.90
CA GLU A 97 18.06 -9.61 -4.63
C GLU A 97 18.83 -10.93 -4.64
N ARG A 98 18.57 -11.82 -3.68
CA ARG A 98 19.20 -13.14 -3.63
C ARG A 98 18.27 -14.29 -4.05
N TRP A 99 17.10 -13.96 -4.58
CA TRP A 99 16.01 -14.90 -4.84
C TRP A 99 16.45 -16.15 -5.62
N TRP A 100 17.30 -15.95 -6.62
CA TRP A 100 17.82 -17.03 -7.48
C TRP A 100 19.21 -17.54 -7.07
N THR A 101 19.99 -16.74 -6.36
CA THR A 101 21.39 -17.05 -6.06
C THR A 101 21.60 -17.78 -4.73
N ASP A 102 20.65 -17.65 -3.80
CA ASP A 102 20.73 -18.29 -2.49
C ASP A 102 20.00 -19.65 -2.47
N VAL A 103 20.69 -20.66 -2.98
CA VAL A 103 20.14 -22.01 -3.16
C VAL A 103 19.70 -22.62 -1.82
N ASP A 104 20.43 -22.35 -0.73
CA ASP A 104 20.13 -22.88 0.60
C ASP A 104 18.82 -22.32 1.20
N ALA A 105 18.39 -21.13 0.75
CA ALA A 105 17.18 -20.50 1.23
C ALA A 105 15.90 -21.05 0.57
N HIS A 106 16.04 -21.73 -0.57
CA HIS A 106 14.96 -22.39 -1.33
C HIS A 106 13.73 -21.47 -1.55
N PHE A 107 13.96 -20.21 -1.95
CA PHE A 107 12.88 -19.25 -2.13
C PHE A 107 11.86 -19.64 -3.20
N PRO A 108 12.27 -20.09 -4.40
CA PRO A 108 11.33 -20.53 -5.42
C PRO A 108 10.46 -21.71 -4.95
N GLU A 109 11.00 -22.62 -4.14
CA GLU A 109 10.25 -23.76 -3.61
C GLU A 109 9.27 -23.36 -2.50
N ARG A 110 9.61 -22.35 -1.69
CA ARG A 110 8.75 -21.82 -0.62
C ARG A 110 7.64 -20.90 -1.15
N MET A 111 7.87 -20.28 -2.31
CA MET A 111 6.93 -19.40 -2.98
C MET A 111 6.93 -19.67 -4.49
N PRO A 112 6.41 -20.83 -4.92
CA PRO A 112 6.35 -21.16 -6.34
C PRO A 112 5.53 -20.10 -7.09
N LEU A 113 6.00 -19.79 -8.30
CA LEU A 113 5.38 -18.85 -9.23
C LEU A 113 4.82 -19.61 -10.44
N GLU A 114 3.96 -18.95 -11.21
CA GLU A 114 3.60 -19.48 -12.52
C GLU A 114 4.82 -19.47 -13.43
N LYS A 115 4.91 -20.43 -14.36
CA LYS A 115 6.12 -20.61 -15.18
C LYS A 115 6.50 -19.33 -15.94
N CYS A 116 5.52 -18.64 -16.51
CA CYS A 116 5.74 -17.38 -17.22
C CYS A 116 6.26 -16.24 -16.32
N GLU A 117 5.92 -16.23 -15.03
CA GLU A 117 6.40 -15.24 -14.07
C GLU A 117 7.84 -15.55 -13.66
N GLU A 118 8.14 -16.82 -13.38
CA GLU A 118 9.50 -17.29 -13.12
C GLU A 118 10.42 -16.97 -14.29
N ASP A 119 10.03 -17.33 -15.51
CA ASP A 119 10.81 -17.08 -16.72
C ASP A 119 11.06 -15.58 -16.94
N LEU A 120 10.06 -14.73 -16.65
CA LEU A 120 10.20 -13.28 -16.72
C LEU A 120 11.19 -12.76 -15.66
N LEU A 121 11.06 -13.20 -14.41
CA LEU A 121 11.92 -12.74 -13.32
C LEU A 121 13.37 -13.21 -13.48
N GLN A 122 13.59 -14.43 -13.98
CA GLN A 122 14.92 -14.92 -14.33
C GLN A 122 15.52 -14.10 -15.48
N TRP A 123 14.73 -13.83 -16.53
CA TRP A 123 15.18 -12.96 -17.62
C TRP A 123 15.52 -11.55 -17.13
N MET A 124 14.74 -10.99 -16.19
CA MET A 124 15.03 -9.69 -15.57
C MET A 124 16.36 -9.71 -14.80
N GLU A 125 16.68 -10.81 -14.12
CA GLU A 125 17.97 -10.96 -13.43
C GLU A 125 19.15 -10.89 -14.42
N GLU A 126 19.02 -11.52 -15.59
CA GLU A 126 20.00 -11.37 -16.68
C GLU A 126 20.11 -9.91 -17.15
N GLN A 127 19.00 -9.15 -17.18
CA GLN A 127 19.02 -7.73 -17.55
C GLN A 127 19.72 -6.87 -16.49
N VAL A 128 19.63 -7.23 -15.21
CA VAL A 128 20.41 -6.59 -14.14
C VAL A 128 21.90 -6.84 -14.34
N ALA A 129 22.30 -8.09 -14.59
CA ALA A 129 23.70 -8.43 -14.88
C ALA A 129 24.25 -7.67 -16.10
N ASN A 130 23.40 -7.48 -17.12
CA ASN A 130 23.72 -6.71 -18.33
C ASN A 130 23.58 -5.19 -18.18
N LYS A 131 23.30 -4.68 -16.96
CA LYS A 131 23.12 -3.24 -16.64
C LYS A 131 22.00 -2.56 -17.46
N LYS A 132 21.03 -3.33 -17.95
CA LYS A 132 19.83 -2.84 -18.63
C LYS A 132 18.69 -2.56 -17.66
N LEU A 133 18.69 -3.23 -16.51
CA LEU A 133 17.76 -2.99 -15.41
C LEU A 133 18.55 -2.64 -14.14
N PRO A 134 18.10 -1.65 -13.33
CA PRO A 134 18.73 -1.36 -12.04
C PRO A 134 18.57 -2.51 -11.04
N MET A 135 19.43 -2.49 -10.00
CA MET A 135 19.28 -3.41 -8.88
C MET A 135 17.93 -3.17 -8.18
N TYR A 136 17.36 -4.21 -7.58
CA TYR A 136 16.05 -4.10 -6.95
C TYR A 136 16.01 -2.98 -5.91
N ARG A 137 17.10 -2.81 -5.14
CA ARG A 137 17.23 -1.73 -4.15
C ARG A 137 17.14 -0.31 -4.71
N GLU A 138 17.24 -0.12 -6.01
CA GLU A 138 17.24 1.19 -6.67
C GLU A 138 15.88 1.49 -7.33
N CYS A 139 15.07 0.45 -7.61
CA CYS A 139 13.86 0.57 -8.41
C CYS A 139 12.62 -0.09 -7.80
N ARG A 140 12.56 -0.32 -6.48
CA ARG A 140 11.45 -1.02 -5.80
C ARG A 140 10.03 -0.54 -6.15
N GLY A 141 9.86 0.66 -6.69
CA GLY A 141 8.56 1.24 -6.99
C GLY A 141 7.82 1.63 -5.71
N SER A 142 6.50 1.43 -5.69
CA SER A 142 5.64 1.86 -4.58
C SER A 142 5.05 0.67 -3.82
N TRP A 143 5.06 0.73 -2.49
CA TRP A 143 4.35 -0.23 -1.65
C TRP A 143 3.33 0.49 -0.77
N ARG A 144 2.24 -0.21 -0.46
CA ARG A 144 1.30 0.13 0.60
C ARG A 144 1.08 -1.08 1.51
N PRO A 145 1.84 -1.19 2.60
CA PRO A 145 1.55 -2.18 3.63
C PRO A 145 0.30 -1.79 4.41
N ASP A 146 -0.55 -2.79 4.65
CA ASP A 146 -1.79 -2.65 5.42
C ASP A 146 -1.60 -3.37 6.77
N PHE A 147 -1.98 -2.71 7.86
CA PHE A 147 -1.76 -3.22 9.21
C PHE A 147 -2.98 -3.06 10.12
N LEU A 148 -3.05 -3.91 11.14
CA LEU A 148 -4.01 -3.84 12.24
C LEU A 148 -3.31 -3.38 13.51
N VAL A 149 -4.07 -2.83 14.46
CA VAL A 149 -3.55 -2.48 15.79
C VAL A 149 -4.04 -3.52 16.79
N GLU A 150 -3.11 -4.19 17.46
CA GLU A 150 -3.36 -5.21 18.48
C GLU A 150 -2.88 -4.70 19.84
N ASP A 151 -3.67 -4.96 20.89
CA ASP A 151 -3.22 -4.74 22.26
C ASP A 151 -2.23 -5.83 22.67
N THR A 152 -1.06 -5.41 23.16
CA THR A 152 -0.07 -6.31 23.76
C THR A 152 0.35 -5.79 25.11
N LEU A 153 0.94 -6.64 25.95
CA LEU A 153 1.47 -6.19 27.24
C LEU A 153 2.94 -5.79 27.08
N ASP A 154 3.31 -4.64 27.63
CA ASP A 154 4.71 -4.28 27.82
C ASP A 154 5.34 -5.02 29.01
N GLU A 155 6.62 -4.79 29.27
CA GLU A 155 7.36 -5.42 30.38
C GLU A 155 6.79 -5.07 31.76
N THR A 156 5.99 -4.01 31.86
CA THR A 156 5.30 -3.57 33.08
C THR A 156 3.87 -4.11 33.18
N GLY A 157 3.41 -4.90 32.20
CA GLY A 157 2.06 -5.43 32.12
C GLY A 157 1.01 -4.42 31.66
N ARG A 158 1.41 -3.27 31.09
CA ARG A 158 0.49 -2.28 30.54
C ARG A 158 0.16 -2.60 29.08
N ALA A 159 -1.09 -2.36 28.69
CA ALA A 159 -1.50 -2.50 27.31
C ALA A 159 -0.81 -1.42 26.44
N VAL A 160 -0.12 -1.87 25.39
CA VAL A 160 0.53 -1.04 24.38
C VAL A 160 0.04 -1.45 22.99
N GLU A 161 -0.21 -0.43 22.17
CA GLU A 161 -0.64 -0.58 20.79
C GLU A 161 0.52 -1.07 19.92
N ARG A 162 0.29 -2.17 19.21
CA ARG A 162 1.24 -2.70 18.23
C ARG A 162 0.64 -2.83 16.86
N PHE A 163 1.35 -2.28 15.89
CA PHE A 163 1.06 -2.42 14.48
C PHE A 163 1.46 -3.81 14.01
N ARG A 164 0.52 -4.50 13.36
CA ARG A 164 0.68 -5.83 12.80
C ARG A 164 0.43 -5.76 11.31
N ILE A 165 1.49 -5.75 10.50
CA ILE A 165 1.40 -5.82 9.05
C ILE A 165 0.77 -7.15 8.67
N THR A 166 -0.29 -7.07 7.87
CA THR A 166 -1.10 -8.23 7.47
C THR A 166 -0.97 -8.56 5.98
N GLU A 167 -0.56 -7.59 5.16
CA GLU A 167 -0.26 -7.71 3.73
C GLU A 167 0.53 -6.51 3.21
N ILE A 168 1.15 -6.67 2.04
CA ILE A 168 1.79 -5.59 1.28
C ILE A 168 1.10 -5.46 -0.08
N ASN A 169 0.59 -4.27 -0.38
CA ASN A 169 0.01 -3.96 -1.68
C ASN A 169 1.05 -3.24 -2.55
N ALA A 170 1.60 -3.92 -3.55
CA ALA A 170 2.65 -3.36 -4.42
C ALA A 170 2.34 -3.50 -5.93
N ARG A 171 1.14 -3.98 -6.30
CA ARG A 171 0.76 -4.17 -7.71
C ARG A 171 0.35 -2.88 -8.41
N PHE A 172 -0.50 -2.08 -7.76
CA PHE A 172 -0.97 -0.80 -8.30
C PHE A 172 -0.16 0.34 -7.69
N SER A 173 0.38 1.20 -8.55
CA SER A 173 1.44 2.12 -8.13
C SER A 173 0.97 3.31 -7.28
N PHE A 174 -0.31 3.67 -7.39
CA PHE A 174 -0.85 4.87 -6.74
C PHE A 174 -1.73 4.56 -5.54
N ASN A 175 -2.55 3.52 -5.60
CA ASN A 175 -3.21 2.82 -4.49
C ASN A 175 -3.52 3.64 -3.20
N ALA A 176 -4.20 4.79 -3.32
CA ALA A 176 -4.63 5.74 -2.28
C ALA A 176 -3.64 6.87 -1.88
N PHE A 177 -2.52 7.01 -2.57
CA PHE A 177 -1.59 8.13 -2.39
C PHE A 177 -2.23 9.49 -2.68
N ILE A 178 -3.01 9.60 -3.77
CA ILE A 178 -3.60 10.87 -4.19
C ILE A 178 -4.81 11.23 -3.32
N ILE A 179 -5.60 10.23 -2.91
CA ILE A 179 -6.67 10.43 -1.92
C ILE A 179 -6.09 10.97 -0.62
N GLY A 180 -5.03 10.33 -0.08
CA GLY A 180 -4.37 10.78 1.14
C GLY A 180 -3.82 12.20 1.00
N THR A 181 -3.21 12.52 -0.15
CA THR A 181 -2.67 13.86 -0.44
C THR A 181 -3.77 14.94 -0.36
N ILE A 182 -4.88 14.75 -1.09
CA ILE A 182 -5.97 15.75 -1.13
C ILE A 182 -6.66 15.85 0.25
N ALA A 183 -6.81 14.74 0.96
CA ALA A 183 -7.40 14.73 2.30
C ALA A 183 -6.55 15.49 3.32
N ASN A 184 -5.22 15.34 3.26
CA ASN A 184 -4.31 16.11 4.10
C ASN A 184 -4.38 17.62 3.78
N GLU A 185 -4.53 18.01 2.51
CA GLU A 185 -4.79 19.40 2.13
C GLU A 185 -6.07 19.93 2.77
N GLY A 186 -7.14 19.12 2.75
CA GLY A 186 -8.39 19.49 3.40
C GLY A 186 -8.23 19.67 4.91
N LEU A 187 -7.45 18.81 5.57
CA LEU A 187 -7.22 18.92 7.01
C LEU A 187 -6.42 20.17 7.38
N GLN A 188 -5.50 20.61 6.52
CA GLN A 188 -4.83 21.89 6.70
C GLN A 188 -5.81 23.06 6.60
N ASP A 189 -6.72 23.03 5.62
CA ASP A 189 -7.81 24.03 5.50
C ASP A 189 -8.80 24.00 6.69
N MET A 190 -8.91 22.85 7.35
CA MET A 190 -9.67 22.68 8.59
C MET A 190 -8.94 23.20 9.84
N GLY A 191 -7.66 23.56 9.76
CA GLY A 191 -6.92 24.19 10.87
C GLY A 191 -5.84 23.33 11.52
N VAL A 192 -5.53 22.13 11.01
CA VAL A 192 -4.48 21.26 11.57
C VAL A 192 -3.15 22.00 11.76
N GLY A 193 -2.69 22.78 10.78
CA GLY A 193 -1.43 23.52 10.87
C GLY A 193 -1.42 24.69 11.87
N SER A 194 -2.53 25.40 12.02
CA SER A 194 -2.68 26.53 12.95
C SER A 194 -2.89 26.09 14.40
N ASN A 195 -3.27 24.83 14.63
CA ASN A 195 -3.64 24.32 15.93
C ASN A 195 -2.51 23.57 16.65
N GLY A 196 -1.26 23.71 16.17
CA GLY A 196 -0.11 22.98 16.70
C GLY A 196 -0.09 21.50 16.31
N LEU A 197 -0.87 21.11 15.29
CA LEU A 197 -0.86 19.77 14.72
C LEU A 197 -0.22 19.78 13.33
N LYS A 198 0.22 18.62 12.87
CA LYS A 198 0.62 18.40 11.47
C LYS A 198 0.13 17.05 10.98
N CYS A 199 -0.03 16.89 9.68
CA CYS A 199 -0.40 15.61 9.11
C CYS A 199 0.69 14.57 9.38
N ALA A 200 0.32 13.32 9.67
CA ALA A 200 1.30 12.28 10.00
C ALA A 200 1.89 11.55 8.77
N THR A 201 1.86 12.22 7.62
CA THR A 201 2.43 11.74 6.34
C THR A 201 3.86 12.22 6.15
N ASP A 202 4.59 12.36 7.25
CA ASP A 202 5.99 12.80 7.26
C ASP A 202 6.70 12.25 8.52
N PRO A 203 7.53 11.21 8.40
CA PRO A 203 8.55 10.93 9.40
C PRO A 203 9.61 12.04 9.29
N LYS A 204 9.76 12.84 10.36
CA LYS A 204 10.72 13.96 10.45
C LYS A 204 12.04 13.61 9.74
N GLU A 205 12.48 14.51 8.85
CA GLU A 205 13.83 14.59 8.26
C GLU A 205 14.88 13.63 8.86
N VAL A 206 15.37 12.69 8.06
CA VAL A 206 16.75 12.17 8.20
C VAL A 206 17.42 12.23 6.84
N GLY A 207 18.20 13.29 6.63
CA GLY A 207 19.40 13.28 5.78
C GLY A 207 19.22 13.31 4.25
N THR A 208 19.59 14.45 3.67
CA THR A 208 20.22 14.59 2.34
C THR A 208 19.36 14.36 1.10
N LEU A 209 18.70 15.44 0.65
CA LEU A 209 18.75 15.83 -0.75
C LEU A 209 19.12 17.32 -0.77
N ASN A 210 20.34 17.62 -1.24
CA ASN A 210 20.78 18.98 -1.54
C ASN A 210 19.98 19.51 -2.74
N ILE A 211 18.73 19.89 -2.49
CA ILE A 211 17.97 20.74 -3.42
C ILE A 211 17.84 22.09 -2.73
N THR A 212 18.60 23.04 -3.24
CA THR A 212 18.64 24.44 -2.85
C THR A 212 17.33 25.14 -3.27
N PHE A 213 16.21 24.76 -2.65
CA PHE A 213 14.93 25.49 -2.71
C PHE A 213 14.27 25.41 -1.32
N LYS A 214 14.97 25.93 -0.30
CA LYS A 214 14.49 26.08 1.08
C LYS A 214 13.65 27.36 1.22
N GLU A 215 12.53 27.43 0.52
CA GLU A 215 11.46 28.40 0.85
C GLU A 215 10.09 27.71 0.72
N LYS A 216 9.48 27.38 1.86
CA LYS A 216 8.05 27.04 2.01
C LYS A 216 7.47 25.96 1.08
N ILE A 217 8.10 24.80 1.00
CA ILE A 217 7.39 23.60 0.54
C ILE A 217 6.64 23.03 1.75
N SER A 218 5.31 23.19 1.80
CA SER A 218 4.49 22.59 2.88
C SER A 218 4.60 21.07 2.87
N ASP A 219 4.45 20.42 4.03
CA ASP A 219 4.56 18.96 4.24
C ASP A 219 3.78 18.10 3.21
N ILE A 220 2.74 18.66 2.60
CA ILE A 220 1.87 18.01 1.60
C ILE A 220 2.55 17.82 0.25
N TYR A 221 3.40 18.77 -0.14
CA TYR A 221 4.13 18.64 -1.39
C TYR A 221 5.06 17.42 -1.36
N GLN A 222 5.47 16.94 -0.17
CA GLN A 222 6.33 15.77 -0.07
C GLN A 222 5.65 14.48 -0.52
N LEU A 223 4.39 14.22 -0.15
CA LEU A 223 3.70 12.99 -0.56
C LEU A 223 3.45 12.97 -2.08
N LEU A 224 2.98 14.07 -2.64
CA LEU A 224 2.83 14.18 -4.09
C LEU A 224 4.18 14.10 -4.79
N ASN A 225 5.20 14.87 -4.39
CA ASN A 225 6.53 14.84 -5.00
C ASN A 225 7.16 13.45 -4.91
N SER A 226 6.95 12.73 -3.81
CA SER A 226 7.38 11.33 -3.68
C SER A 226 6.64 10.42 -4.65
N THR A 227 5.33 10.59 -4.82
CA THR A 227 4.56 9.84 -5.83
C THR A 227 5.08 10.15 -7.24
N LEU A 228 5.36 11.42 -7.53
CA LEU A 228 5.92 11.86 -8.81
C LEU A 228 7.33 11.34 -9.03
N SER A 229 8.11 11.10 -7.96
CA SER A 229 9.47 10.54 -8.08
C SER A 229 9.51 9.12 -8.63
N LEU A 230 8.36 8.43 -8.69
CA LEU A 230 8.26 7.13 -9.37
C LEU A 230 8.59 7.25 -10.86
N PHE A 231 8.28 8.37 -11.49
CA PHE A 231 8.39 8.51 -12.94
C PHE A 231 9.05 9.82 -13.35
N ARG A 232 9.48 9.88 -14.61
CA ARG A 232 10.12 11.05 -15.19
C ARG A 232 9.07 12.05 -15.67
N THR A 233 9.05 13.24 -15.08
CA THR A 233 8.09 14.30 -15.44
C THR A 233 8.44 15.04 -16.73
N ASP A 234 9.67 14.88 -17.23
CA ASP A 234 10.15 15.46 -18.51
C ASP A 234 9.82 14.58 -19.73
N GLN A 235 9.12 13.47 -19.52
CA GLN A 235 8.77 12.52 -20.57
C GLN A 235 7.27 12.19 -20.59
N PRO A 236 6.72 11.74 -21.75
CA PRO A 236 5.36 11.22 -21.81
C PRO A 236 5.14 10.12 -20.77
N LEU A 237 4.03 10.21 -20.05
CA LEU A 237 3.63 9.22 -19.05
C LEU A 237 2.50 8.36 -19.62
N HIS A 238 2.76 7.06 -19.80
CA HIS A 238 1.76 6.08 -20.16
C HIS A 238 1.32 5.29 -18.94
N LEU A 239 0.01 5.04 -18.82
CA LEU A 239 -0.56 4.20 -17.79
C LEU A 239 -1.35 3.07 -18.46
N LEU A 240 -0.85 1.86 -18.34
CA LEU A 240 -1.45 0.66 -18.91
C LEU A 240 -2.55 0.15 -17.99
N LYS A 241 -3.80 0.37 -18.40
CA LYS A 241 -5.01 0.12 -17.61
C LYS A 241 -5.85 -0.99 -18.22
N GLY A 242 -6.38 -1.85 -17.35
CA GLY A 242 -7.27 -2.95 -17.71
C GLY A 242 -8.62 -2.82 -17.00
N LYS A 243 -9.12 -3.95 -16.49
CA LYS A 243 -10.43 -4.05 -15.81
C LYS A 243 -10.47 -3.40 -14.44
N GLU A 244 -9.34 -3.25 -13.76
CA GLU A 244 -9.31 -2.62 -12.44
C GLU A 244 -9.77 -1.17 -12.58
N LYS A 245 -10.78 -0.76 -11.81
CA LYS A 245 -11.29 0.62 -11.84
C LYS A 245 -10.25 1.60 -11.31
N GLY A 246 -9.44 1.17 -10.35
CA GLY A 246 -8.44 1.99 -9.69
C GLY A 246 -9.04 2.72 -8.49
N ILE A 247 -8.21 2.96 -7.48
CA ILE A 247 -8.58 3.81 -6.35
C ILE A 247 -8.40 5.28 -6.75
N ASP A 248 -7.26 5.65 -7.30
CA ASP A 248 -6.93 7.06 -7.46
C ASP A 248 -6.17 7.40 -8.76
N ILE A 249 -6.11 6.49 -9.74
CA ILE A 249 -5.50 6.77 -11.04
C ILE A 249 -6.14 7.95 -11.75
N HIS A 250 -7.46 8.03 -11.75
CA HIS A 250 -8.18 9.10 -12.45
C HIS A 250 -8.01 10.44 -11.72
N MET A 251 -7.85 10.40 -10.40
CA MET A 251 -7.49 11.56 -9.60
C MET A 251 -6.06 12.01 -9.90
N LEU A 252 -5.11 11.07 -10.04
CA LEU A 252 -3.74 11.37 -10.45
C LEU A 252 -3.71 12.11 -11.79
N LEU A 253 -4.43 11.60 -12.81
CA LEU A 253 -4.49 12.25 -14.12
C LEU A 253 -4.92 13.71 -14.01
N HIS A 254 -5.96 13.96 -13.21
CA HIS A 254 -6.46 15.31 -12.94
C HIS A 254 -5.43 16.19 -12.25
N VAL A 255 -4.82 15.71 -11.17
CA VAL A 255 -3.83 16.46 -10.38
C VAL A 255 -2.57 16.77 -11.20
N VAL A 256 -2.06 15.79 -11.95
CA VAL A 256 -0.86 15.96 -12.79
C VAL A 256 -1.13 16.96 -13.92
N HIS A 257 -2.30 16.88 -14.57
CA HIS A 257 -2.69 17.83 -15.60
C HIS A 257 -2.83 19.26 -15.05
N GLN A 258 -3.54 19.43 -13.94
CA GLN A 258 -3.73 20.75 -13.35
C GLN A 258 -2.41 21.39 -12.88
N ARG A 259 -1.48 20.61 -12.32
CA ARG A 259 -0.25 21.15 -11.74
C ARG A 259 0.87 21.36 -12.74
N PHE A 260 1.02 20.45 -13.71
CA PHE A 260 2.18 20.43 -14.60
C PHE A 260 1.81 20.62 -16.07
N GLY A 261 0.52 20.66 -16.42
CA GLY A 261 0.08 20.64 -17.81
C GLY A 261 0.41 19.34 -18.54
N ILE A 262 0.93 18.34 -17.83
CA ILE A 262 1.22 17.00 -18.38
C ILE A 262 -0.11 16.26 -18.45
N THR A 263 -0.44 15.72 -19.61
CA THR A 263 -1.61 14.86 -19.78
C THR A 263 -1.14 13.41 -19.90
N PRO A 264 -1.15 12.62 -18.82
CA PRO A 264 -0.77 11.21 -18.92
C PRO A 264 -1.75 10.46 -19.83
N ARG A 265 -1.24 9.48 -20.55
CA ARG A 265 -2.02 8.69 -21.51
C ARG A 265 -2.45 7.38 -20.88
N LEU A 266 -3.77 7.21 -20.73
CA LEU A 266 -4.34 5.90 -20.47
C LEU A 266 -4.29 5.08 -21.76
N ILE A 267 -3.69 3.90 -21.68
CA ILE A 267 -3.63 2.92 -22.76
C ILE A 267 -4.08 1.56 -22.25
N THR A 268 -4.52 0.70 -23.14
CA THR A 268 -4.95 -0.68 -22.86
C THR A 268 -3.97 -1.69 -23.46
N PRO A 269 -4.01 -2.96 -23.05
CA PRO A 269 -3.24 -4.02 -23.70
C PRO A 269 -3.39 -4.06 -25.23
N ALA A 270 -4.58 -3.74 -25.76
CA ALA A 270 -4.86 -3.76 -27.20
C ALA A 270 -4.12 -2.65 -27.98
N ASP A 271 -3.71 -1.58 -27.28
CA ASP A 271 -3.00 -0.44 -27.88
C ASP A 271 -1.50 -0.71 -28.04
N LEU A 272 -0.97 -1.77 -27.42
CA LEU A 272 0.47 -2.04 -27.40
C LEU A 272 0.97 -2.62 -28.73
N ARG A 273 2.14 -2.15 -29.17
CA ARG A 273 2.88 -2.70 -30.32
C ARG A 273 4.35 -2.86 -29.94
N LEU A 274 4.95 -3.96 -30.40
CA LEU A 274 6.39 -4.14 -30.41
C LEU A 274 6.91 -3.97 -31.83
N LEU A 275 7.84 -3.02 -32.00
CA LEU A 275 8.46 -2.77 -33.29
C LEU A 275 9.98 -3.00 -33.18
N PRO A 276 10.61 -3.73 -34.12
CA PRO A 276 12.05 -3.91 -34.10
C PRO A 276 12.75 -2.58 -34.32
N ARG A 277 13.83 -2.33 -33.58
CA ARG A 277 14.69 -1.17 -33.78
C ARG A 277 15.69 -1.49 -34.89
N ALA A 278 15.64 -0.70 -35.97
CA ALA A 278 16.47 -0.90 -37.15
C ALA A 278 17.95 -1.13 -36.80
N GLY A 279 18.52 -2.22 -37.31
CA GLY A 279 19.93 -2.59 -37.11
C GLY A 279 20.26 -3.19 -35.74
N SER A 280 19.27 -3.57 -34.93
CA SER A 280 19.47 -4.22 -33.62
C SER A 280 18.43 -5.30 -33.36
N ASN A 281 18.71 -6.21 -32.42
CA ASN A 281 17.73 -7.17 -31.90
C ASN A 281 16.84 -6.57 -30.79
N GLU A 282 16.81 -5.24 -30.64
CA GLU A 282 16.04 -4.56 -29.61
C GLU A 282 14.66 -4.14 -30.11
N TYR A 283 13.69 -4.09 -29.21
CA TYR A 283 12.33 -3.66 -29.49
C TYR A 283 12.04 -2.26 -28.96
N ARG A 284 11.25 -1.50 -29.72
CA ARG A 284 10.54 -0.32 -29.24
C ARG A 284 9.16 -0.76 -28.76
N LEU A 285 8.83 -0.40 -27.53
CA LEU A 285 7.49 -0.51 -26.99
C LEU A 285 6.71 0.72 -27.43
N CYS A 286 5.58 0.54 -28.12
CA CYS A 286 4.79 1.62 -28.67
C CYS A 286 3.32 1.49 -28.29
N ALA A 287 2.61 2.62 -28.27
CA ALA A 287 1.15 2.68 -28.17
C ALA A 287 0.55 3.18 -29.48
N VAL A 288 -0.60 2.62 -29.88
CA VAL A 288 -1.44 3.18 -30.94
C VAL A 288 -2.00 4.53 -30.49
N VAL A 289 -2.00 5.50 -31.42
CA VAL A 289 -2.57 6.82 -31.22
C VAL A 289 -3.92 6.89 -31.93
N GLU A 290 -5.01 6.99 -31.17
CA GLU A 290 -6.34 7.20 -31.75
C GLU A 290 -6.45 8.56 -32.45
N LYS A 291 -7.16 8.60 -33.59
CA LYS A 291 -7.36 9.83 -34.36
C LYS A 291 -8.28 10.86 -33.69
N ASN A 292 -9.11 10.46 -32.71
CA ASN A 292 -10.26 11.24 -32.25
C ASN A 292 -10.22 11.73 -30.79
N GLY A 293 -9.13 11.53 -30.04
CA GLY A 293 -9.00 12.00 -28.65
C GLY A 293 -7.75 12.83 -28.45
N ASN A 294 -7.89 14.16 -28.26
CA ASN A 294 -6.81 15.12 -27.95
C ASN A 294 -5.50 14.96 -28.76
N ALA A 295 -5.62 14.53 -30.02
CA ALA A 295 -4.51 14.25 -30.94
C ALA A 295 -3.75 15.50 -31.43
N LEU A 296 -3.86 16.64 -30.75
CA LEU A 296 -3.26 17.89 -31.24
C LEU A 296 -1.76 17.99 -30.99
N HIS A 297 -1.16 17.23 -30.07
CA HIS A 297 0.27 17.36 -29.77
C HIS A 297 0.93 16.06 -29.27
N ALA A 298 1.00 15.01 -30.11
CA ALA A 298 2.02 13.97 -29.94
C ALA A 298 3.19 14.27 -30.90
N PRO A 299 4.14 15.16 -30.53
CA PRO A 299 5.21 15.63 -31.43
C PRO A 299 6.14 14.53 -31.96
N SER A 300 6.02 13.30 -31.46
CA SER A 300 6.86 12.16 -31.80
C SER A 300 6.09 10.95 -32.36
N ALA A 301 4.83 11.08 -32.79
CA ALA A 301 4.10 9.96 -33.39
C ALA A 301 4.53 9.69 -34.86
N TRP A 302 4.58 8.42 -35.28
CA TRP A 302 4.93 8.02 -36.65
C TRP A 302 4.04 6.88 -37.15
N ARG A 303 4.04 6.66 -38.47
CA ARG A 303 3.29 5.54 -39.08
C ARG A 303 4.14 4.29 -39.18
N THR A 304 3.61 3.16 -38.76
CA THR A 304 4.19 1.84 -39.00
C THR A 304 4.09 1.46 -40.48
N SER A 305 4.78 0.39 -40.89
CA SER A 305 4.63 -0.19 -42.23
C SER A 305 3.21 -0.69 -42.51
N GLN A 306 2.44 -1.03 -41.48
CA GLN A 306 1.01 -1.38 -41.58
C GLN A 306 0.10 -0.14 -41.61
N GLY A 307 0.65 1.07 -41.56
CA GLY A 307 -0.09 2.33 -41.60
C GLY A 307 -0.68 2.78 -40.26
N GLU A 308 -0.48 2.03 -39.17
CA GLU A 308 -0.92 2.43 -37.82
C GLU A 308 -0.13 3.65 -37.35
N LEU A 309 -0.81 4.64 -36.76
CA LEU A 309 -0.14 5.76 -36.11
C LEU A 309 0.22 5.35 -34.69
N VAL A 310 1.50 5.36 -34.36
CA VAL A 310 2.02 4.93 -33.06
C VAL A 310 2.95 5.97 -32.47
N GLU A 311 3.15 5.90 -31.16
CA GLU A 311 4.18 6.64 -30.44
C GLU A 311 4.97 5.71 -29.52
N GLU A 312 6.20 6.08 -29.18
CA GLU A 312 7.06 5.29 -28.29
C GLU A 312 6.66 5.48 -26.83
N ILE A 313 6.64 4.36 -26.09
CA ILE A 313 6.47 4.33 -24.64
C ILE A 313 7.86 4.29 -24.02
N TYR A 314 8.20 5.34 -23.27
CA TYR A 314 9.49 5.45 -22.57
C TYR A 314 9.40 5.02 -21.10
N GLN A 315 8.20 5.10 -20.52
CA GLN A 315 7.90 4.73 -19.15
C GLN A 315 6.44 4.34 -19.05
N VAL A 316 6.13 3.39 -18.18
CA VAL A 316 4.75 2.90 -18.04
C VAL A 316 4.40 2.58 -16.59
N GLY A 317 3.21 3.00 -16.17
CA GLY A 317 2.59 2.58 -14.92
C GLY A 317 1.58 1.48 -15.18
N LEU A 318 1.49 0.49 -14.29
CA LEU A 318 0.57 -0.63 -14.45
C LEU A 318 -0.68 -0.51 -13.56
N GLU A 319 -1.83 -0.75 -14.18
CA GLU A 319 -3.12 -0.92 -13.53
C GLU A 319 -3.88 -2.10 -14.17
N LEU A 320 -3.24 -3.26 -14.10
CA LEU A 320 -3.72 -4.53 -14.61
C LEU A 320 -3.91 -5.54 -13.47
N HIS A 321 -4.96 -6.35 -13.54
CA HIS A 321 -5.04 -7.56 -12.73
C HIS A 321 -3.93 -8.54 -13.14
N GLN A 322 -3.55 -9.44 -12.22
CA GLN A 322 -2.50 -10.43 -12.49
C GLN A 322 -2.82 -11.26 -13.74
N SER A 323 -4.06 -11.71 -13.91
CA SER A 323 -4.47 -12.48 -15.09
C SER A 323 -4.41 -11.69 -16.39
N GLU A 324 -4.59 -10.36 -16.36
CA GLU A 324 -4.44 -9.51 -17.53
C GLU A 324 -2.96 -9.32 -17.88
N LEU A 325 -2.10 -9.21 -16.87
CA LEU A 325 -0.66 -9.17 -17.06
C LEU A 325 -0.17 -10.48 -17.71
N LEU A 326 -0.58 -11.63 -17.18
CA LEU A 326 -0.17 -12.95 -17.68
C LEU A 326 -0.77 -13.31 -19.05
N ALA A 327 -1.79 -12.57 -19.51
CA ALA A 327 -2.36 -12.76 -20.84
C ALA A 327 -1.55 -12.05 -21.95
N LEU A 328 -0.57 -11.21 -21.59
CA LEU A 328 0.31 -10.56 -22.55
C LEU A 328 1.38 -11.54 -23.07
N ASP A 329 1.80 -11.34 -24.32
CA ASP A 329 2.90 -12.11 -24.89
C ASP A 329 4.18 -11.98 -24.06
N PRO A 330 5.00 -13.04 -23.92
CA PRO A 330 6.21 -13.00 -23.10
C PRO A 330 7.18 -11.86 -23.46
N GLU A 331 7.38 -11.58 -24.74
CA GLU A 331 8.26 -10.49 -25.17
C GLU A 331 7.64 -9.12 -24.86
N MET A 332 6.31 -8.98 -24.91
CA MET A 332 5.63 -7.75 -24.48
C MET A 332 5.88 -7.48 -23.00
N LEU A 333 5.77 -8.50 -22.15
CA LEU A 333 6.05 -8.39 -20.73
C LEU A 333 7.49 -7.97 -20.44
N ARG A 334 8.46 -8.56 -21.15
CA ARG A 334 9.88 -8.16 -21.05
C ARG A 334 10.05 -6.68 -21.37
N GLN A 335 9.49 -6.21 -22.49
CA GLN A 335 9.63 -4.81 -22.91
C GLN A 335 8.91 -3.82 -21.98
N ILE A 336 7.77 -4.22 -21.39
CA ILE A 336 7.09 -3.46 -20.33
C ILE A 336 7.97 -3.41 -19.07
N SER A 337 8.52 -4.54 -18.64
CA SER A 337 9.30 -4.62 -17.39
C SER A 337 10.53 -3.70 -17.38
N LEU A 338 11.16 -3.47 -18.55
CA LEU A 338 12.28 -2.54 -18.71
C LEU A 338 11.90 -1.05 -18.53
N ARG A 339 10.62 -0.72 -18.68
CA ARG A 339 10.10 0.67 -18.70
C ARG A 339 9.13 0.93 -17.55
N CYS A 340 8.76 -0.12 -16.81
CA CYS A 340 7.80 0.00 -15.74
C CYS A 340 8.46 0.64 -14.52
N PHE A 341 7.90 1.74 -14.05
CA PHE A 341 8.44 2.40 -12.85
C PHE A 341 8.07 1.70 -11.54
N ASN A 342 7.08 0.79 -11.58
CA ASN A 342 6.78 -0.10 -10.47
C ASN A 342 7.33 -1.50 -10.79
N ASP A 343 8.47 -1.84 -10.20
CA ASP A 343 9.26 -3.00 -10.58
C ASP A 343 8.50 -4.32 -10.45
N PHE A 344 8.65 -5.20 -11.44
CA PHE A 344 7.94 -6.48 -11.50
C PHE A 344 8.31 -7.41 -10.35
N ARG A 345 9.50 -7.32 -9.76
CA ARG A 345 9.86 -8.05 -8.54
C ARG A 345 9.01 -7.58 -7.36
N SER A 346 8.63 -6.31 -7.29
CA SER A 346 7.66 -5.83 -6.29
C SER A 346 6.26 -6.36 -6.57
N ILE A 347 5.82 -6.34 -7.84
CA ILE A 347 4.49 -6.80 -8.25
C ILE A 347 4.30 -8.31 -8.04
N LEU A 348 5.32 -9.11 -8.35
CA LEU A 348 5.24 -10.58 -8.38
C LEU A 348 5.72 -11.24 -7.09
N LEU A 349 6.72 -10.66 -6.40
CA LEU A 349 7.28 -11.22 -5.17
C LEU A 349 6.79 -10.49 -3.93
N THR A 350 7.01 -9.17 -3.85
CA THR A 350 6.72 -8.40 -2.62
C THR A 350 5.23 -8.30 -2.32
N HIS A 351 4.39 -8.23 -3.35
CA HIS A 351 2.94 -8.21 -3.21
C HIS A 351 2.35 -9.56 -2.78
N ASP A 352 3.07 -10.68 -3.01
CA ASP A 352 2.56 -12.01 -2.69
C ASP A 352 2.47 -12.19 -1.16
N LYS A 353 1.31 -12.66 -0.68
CA LYS A 353 1.07 -12.78 0.77
C LYS A 353 2.06 -13.74 1.46
N ARG A 354 2.67 -14.66 0.71
CA ARG A 354 3.71 -15.57 1.21
C ARG A 354 4.99 -14.83 1.60
N MET A 355 5.28 -13.66 1.01
CA MET A 355 6.50 -12.89 1.30
C MET A 355 6.64 -12.56 2.78
N LEU A 356 5.56 -12.17 3.46
CA LEU A 356 5.61 -11.87 4.90
C LEU A 356 5.95 -13.11 5.74
N GLY A 357 5.46 -14.29 5.37
CA GLY A 357 5.83 -15.55 6.02
C GLY A 357 7.30 -15.91 5.77
N ILE A 358 7.79 -15.68 4.54
CA ILE A 358 9.21 -15.87 4.20
C ILE A 358 10.10 -14.94 5.03
N VAL A 359 9.77 -13.65 5.16
CA VAL A 359 10.51 -12.70 5.99
C VAL A 359 10.64 -13.22 7.42
N LYS A 360 9.54 -13.73 8.01
CA LYS A 360 9.56 -14.30 9.37
C LYS A 360 10.47 -15.52 9.49
N GLN A 361 10.42 -16.43 8.51
CA GLN A 361 11.28 -17.61 8.48
C GLN A 361 12.78 -17.23 8.28
N GLU A 362 13.06 -16.14 7.57
CA GLU A 362 14.43 -15.69 7.26
C GLU A 362 15.10 -14.86 8.37
N LEU A 363 14.39 -14.46 9.43
CA LEU A 363 14.91 -13.50 10.44
C LEU A 363 16.29 -13.89 11.01
N LYS A 364 16.50 -15.18 11.32
CA LYS A 364 17.80 -15.65 11.83
C LYS A 364 18.92 -15.54 10.78
N SER A 365 18.62 -15.91 9.53
CA SER A 365 19.56 -15.82 8.41
C SER A 365 19.92 -14.36 8.11
N LEU A 366 18.92 -13.46 8.10
CA LEU A 366 19.10 -12.03 7.88
C LEU A 366 19.98 -11.38 8.96
N VAL A 367 19.84 -11.80 10.23
CA VAL A 367 20.73 -11.37 11.32
C VAL A 367 22.14 -11.92 11.14
N ALA A 368 22.29 -13.22 10.82
CA ALA A 368 23.60 -13.83 10.60
C ALA A 368 24.37 -13.17 9.44
N ARG A 369 23.64 -12.72 8.42
CA ARG A 369 24.16 -11.99 7.26
C ARG A 369 24.36 -10.48 7.51
N SER A 370 24.07 -9.99 8.71
CA SER A 370 24.15 -8.57 9.07
C SER A 370 23.29 -7.64 8.19
N VAL A 371 22.20 -8.17 7.62
CA VAL A 371 21.22 -7.38 6.85
C VAL A 371 20.34 -6.57 7.80
N ILE A 372 19.95 -7.19 8.91
CA ILE A 372 19.21 -6.56 10.00
C ILE A 372 19.86 -6.90 11.35
N THR A 373 19.65 -6.04 12.33
CA THR A 373 20.08 -6.28 13.71
C THR A 373 19.14 -7.26 14.42
N ARG A 374 19.58 -7.82 15.56
CA ARG A 374 18.71 -8.64 16.42
C ARG A 374 17.47 -7.88 16.88
N THR A 375 17.61 -6.58 17.16
CA THR A 375 16.51 -5.71 17.55
C THR A 375 15.50 -5.59 16.41
N GLN A 376 15.97 -5.30 15.19
CA GLN A 376 15.11 -5.24 14.00
C GLN A 376 14.43 -6.59 13.72
N ALA A 377 15.11 -7.72 13.91
CA ALA A 377 14.50 -9.03 13.78
C ALA A 377 13.35 -9.25 14.78
N LYS A 378 13.51 -8.83 16.04
CA LYS A 378 12.45 -8.86 17.06
C LYS A 378 11.29 -7.93 16.68
N ILE A 379 11.60 -6.74 16.15
CA ILE A 379 10.59 -5.79 15.66
C ILE A 379 9.78 -6.41 14.52
N LEU A 380 10.41 -7.08 13.55
CA LEU A 380 9.70 -7.74 12.45
C LEU A 380 8.89 -8.95 12.93
N ASP A 381 9.44 -9.78 13.82
CA ASP A 381 8.71 -10.92 14.38
C ASP A 381 7.43 -10.47 15.10
N GLN A 382 7.51 -9.34 15.81
CA GLN A 382 6.41 -8.72 16.53
C GLN A 382 5.57 -7.77 15.67
N GLY A 383 6.04 -7.35 14.51
CA GLY A 383 5.37 -6.39 13.63
C GLY A 383 4.66 -7.05 12.45
N ILE A 384 4.98 -8.30 12.12
CA ILE A 384 4.35 -9.05 11.03
C ILE A 384 3.40 -10.10 11.61
N ALA A 385 2.20 -10.20 11.05
CA ALA A 385 1.25 -11.24 11.41
C ALA A 385 1.81 -12.63 11.07
N ASP A 386 1.74 -13.57 12.01
CA ASP A 386 2.21 -14.94 11.81
C ASP A 386 1.51 -15.56 10.60
N THR A 387 2.30 -15.94 9.59
CA THR A 387 1.81 -16.36 8.28
C THR A 387 2.48 -17.67 7.93
N ILE A 388 1.71 -18.75 7.91
CA ILE A 388 2.14 -20.11 7.58
C ILE A 388 1.98 -20.32 6.08
N LEU A 389 3.05 -20.80 5.45
CA LEU A 389 3.10 -21.03 4.00
C LEU A 389 2.45 -22.37 3.63
N PRO A 390 1.80 -22.47 2.45
CA PRO A 390 1.46 -23.76 1.86
C PRO A 390 2.66 -24.72 1.81
N GLY A 391 2.43 -26.01 2.02
CA GLY A 391 3.47 -27.05 2.00
C GLY A 391 4.54 -26.98 3.11
N SER A 392 4.45 -26.03 4.04
CA SER A 392 5.46 -25.84 5.08
C SER A 392 5.34 -26.84 6.25
N ALA A 393 6.43 -27.02 7.01
CA ALA A 393 6.43 -27.86 8.20
C ALA A 393 5.46 -27.35 9.28
N GLU A 394 5.31 -26.03 9.39
CA GLU A 394 4.39 -25.35 10.27
C GLU A 394 2.92 -25.68 9.93
N LEU A 395 2.60 -25.85 8.64
CA LEU A 395 1.27 -26.29 8.21
C LEU A 395 0.98 -27.72 8.65
N HIS A 396 1.94 -28.65 8.53
CA HIS A 396 1.77 -30.01 9.03
C HIS A 396 1.50 -30.03 10.54
N GLN A 397 2.24 -29.23 11.31
CA GLN A 397 2.04 -29.09 12.75
C GLN A 397 0.66 -28.49 13.09
N LEU A 398 0.21 -27.48 12.33
CA LEU A 398 -1.11 -26.89 12.50
C LEU A 398 -2.24 -27.88 12.22
N ILE A 399 -2.09 -28.74 11.20
CA ILE A 399 -3.08 -29.78 10.89
C ILE A 399 -3.20 -30.76 12.05
N ALA A 400 -2.08 -31.29 12.54
CA ALA A 400 -2.06 -32.21 13.68
C ALA A 400 -2.67 -31.55 14.94
N SER A 401 -2.32 -30.30 15.20
CA SER A 401 -2.86 -29.55 16.34
C SER A 401 -4.36 -29.25 16.19
N SER A 402 -4.83 -28.98 14.97
CA SER A 402 -6.25 -28.70 14.70
C SER A 402 -7.13 -29.94 14.87
N GLN A 403 -6.58 -31.15 14.67
CA GLN A 403 -7.27 -32.41 14.95
C GLN A 403 -7.46 -32.63 16.46
N LEU A 404 -6.44 -32.32 17.26
CA LEU A 404 -6.48 -32.47 18.72
C LEU A 404 -7.29 -31.34 19.40
N PHE A 405 -7.24 -30.13 18.85
CA PHE A 405 -7.85 -28.95 19.41
C PHE A 405 -8.75 -28.24 18.37
N PRO A 406 -10.01 -28.70 18.19
CA PRO A 406 -10.88 -28.19 17.14
C PRO A 406 -11.16 -26.68 17.20
N LYS A 407 -11.07 -26.07 18.39
CA LYS A 407 -11.26 -24.63 18.59
C LYS A 407 -10.05 -23.78 18.15
N LEU A 408 -8.90 -24.40 17.84
CA LEU A 408 -7.71 -23.69 17.37
C LEU A 408 -7.98 -22.88 16.10
N ARG A 409 -8.90 -23.36 15.23
CA ARG A 409 -9.33 -22.66 14.01
C ARG A 409 -9.77 -21.21 14.24
N TYR A 410 -10.34 -20.89 15.41
CA TYR A 410 -10.79 -19.52 15.71
C TYR A 410 -9.65 -18.49 15.74
N GLN A 411 -8.42 -18.96 15.89
CA GLN A 411 -7.21 -18.13 15.94
C GLN A 411 -6.60 -17.88 14.55
N PHE A 412 -7.21 -18.39 13.48
CA PHE A 412 -6.65 -18.32 12.14
C PHE A 412 -7.68 -17.89 11.11
N LEU A 413 -7.17 -17.46 9.97
CA LEU A 413 -7.91 -17.19 8.75
C LEU A 413 -7.07 -17.64 7.54
N LEU A 414 -7.74 -17.92 6.44
CA LEU A 414 -7.11 -18.20 5.16
C LEU A 414 -7.19 -16.98 4.25
N LYS A 415 -6.09 -16.62 3.60
CA LYS A 415 -6.06 -15.57 2.56
C LYS A 415 -5.54 -16.14 1.25
N PRO A 416 -6.25 -15.94 0.12
CA PRO A 416 -5.71 -16.29 -1.19
C PRO A 416 -4.41 -15.53 -1.43
N ILE A 417 -3.39 -16.19 -1.98
CA ILE A 417 -2.04 -15.61 -2.08
C ILE A 417 -1.96 -14.33 -2.93
N ARG A 418 -2.89 -14.14 -3.89
CA ARG A 418 -2.87 -13.06 -4.90
C ARG A 418 -4.13 -12.19 -4.99
N SER A 419 -5.13 -12.43 -4.15
CA SER A 419 -6.34 -11.59 -4.12
C SER A 419 -6.07 -10.22 -3.50
N GLY A 420 -6.90 -9.22 -3.83
CA GLY A 420 -6.90 -7.91 -3.19
C GLY A 420 -8.25 -7.60 -2.56
N LYS A 421 -8.37 -6.48 -1.84
CA LYS A 421 -9.65 -5.95 -1.31
C LYS A 421 -10.40 -6.93 -0.39
N GLY A 422 -9.68 -7.87 0.24
CA GLY A 422 -10.25 -8.91 1.11
C GLY A 422 -10.98 -10.05 0.39
N ASP A 423 -10.94 -10.09 -0.94
CA ASP A 423 -11.62 -11.12 -1.73
C ASP A 423 -11.08 -12.51 -1.42
N GLY A 424 -11.99 -13.46 -1.18
CA GLY A 424 -11.70 -14.85 -0.82
C GLY A 424 -11.09 -15.06 0.57
N ILE A 425 -11.00 -14.06 1.45
CA ILE A 425 -10.58 -14.28 2.84
C ILE A 425 -11.68 -15.05 3.57
N VAL A 426 -11.28 -16.12 4.28
CA VAL A 426 -12.21 -16.92 5.09
C VAL A 426 -11.67 -17.05 6.51
N PHE A 427 -12.50 -16.72 7.50
CA PHE A 427 -12.10 -16.85 8.90
C PHE A 427 -12.34 -18.28 9.38
N GLY A 428 -11.46 -18.79 10.23
CA GLY A 428 -11.61 -20.14 10.75
C GLY A 428 -12.85 -20.33 11.61
N ASP A 429 -13.50 -19.24 12.09
CA ASP A 429 -14.79 -19.29 12.78
C ASP A 429 -16.00 -19.54 11.85
N GLU A 430 -15.85 -19.33 10.54
CA GLU A 430 -16.88 -19.51 9.51
C GLU A 430 -17.01 -20.96 9.03
N TRP A 431 -16.13 -21.85 9.46
CA TRP A 431 -16.12 -23.26 9.07
C TRP A 431 -16.29 -24.21 10.24
N THR A 432 -16.85 -25.39 9.98
CA THR A 432 -16.75 -26.51 10.89
C THR A 432 -15.31 -27.00 11.01
N SER A 433 -15.02 -27.77 12.07
CA SER A 433 -13.67 -28.31 12.29
C SER A 433 -13.20 -29.21 11.14
N ASN A 434 -14.12 -29.98 10.54
CA ASN A 434 -13.81 -30.86 9.41
C ASN A 434 -13.52 -30.07 8.13
N GLU A 435 -14.29 -29.02 7.86
CA GLU A 435 -14.05 -28.12 6.71
C GLU A 435 -12.71 -27.40 6.86
N TRP A 436 -12.39 -26.92 8.06
CA TRP A 436 -11.10 -26.30 8.37
C TRP A 436 -9.93 -27.25 8.13
N ILE A 437 -9.95 -28.46 8.69
CA ILE A 437 -8.87 -29.44 8.49
C ILE A 437 -8.75 -29.80 7.01
N SER A 438 -9.86 -30.03 6.32
CA SER A 438 -9.86 -30.34 4.89
C SER A 438 -9.25 -29.19 4.07
N ALA A 439 -9.55 -27.94 4.42
CA ALA A 439 -8.98 -26.78 3.76
C ALA A 439 -7.47 -26.65 4.00
N LEU A 440 -6.99 -26.91 5.23
CA LEU A 440 -5.56 -26.95 5.53
C LEU A 440 -4.84 -28.05 4.76
N GLN A 441 -5.42 -29.26 4.70
CA GLN A 441 -4.85 -30.40 3.97
C GLN A 441 -4.71 -30.12 2.47
N ARG A 442 -5.66 -29.38 1.86
CA ARG A 442 -5.54 -28.93 0.46
C ARG A 442 -4.30 -28.05 0.24
N GLN A 443 -3.82 -27.34 1.26
CA GLN A 443 -2.63 -26.49 1.14
C GLN A 443 -1.30 -27.25 1.26
N LEU A 444 -1.30 -28.55 1.62
CA LEU A 444 -0.07 -29.35 1.69
C LEU A 444 0.55 -29.63 0.32
N ASN A 445 -0.30 -29.87 -0.68
CA ASN A 445 0.12 -30.26 -2.02
C ASN A 445 -0.15 -29.17 -3.07
N SER A 446 -0.45 -27.94 -2.64
CA SER A 446 -0.77 -26.85 -3.56
C SER A 446 0.51 -26.37 -4.25
N GLN A 447 0.94 -27.11 -5.29
CA GLN A 447 1.97 -26.65 -6.22
C GLN A 447 1.42 -25.60 -7.19
N SER A 448 0.09 -25.62 -7.42
CA SER A 448 -0.57 -24.59 -8.20
C SER A 448 -0.71 -23.31 -7.38
N VAL A 449 -0.34 -22.20 -7.99
CA VAL A 449 -0.59 -20.85 -7.47
C VAL A 449 -2.11 -20.58 -7.41
N SER A 450 -2.85 -21.12 -8.38
CA SER A 450 -4.30 -21.01 -8.42
C SER A 450 -4.94 -21.84 -7.31
N GLY A 451 -5.62 -21.17 -6.38
CA GLY A 451 -6.28 -21.80 -5.24
C GLY A 451 -5.40 -22.01 -4.01
N ALA A 452 -4.16 -21.50 -4.01
CA ALA A 452 -3.31 -21.49 -2.83
C ALA A 452 -3.70 -20.38 -1.83
N TYR A 453 -3.62 -20.70 -0.55
CA TYR A 453 -3.92 -19.80 0.57
C TYR A 453 -2.78 -19.81 1.58
N VAL A 454 -2.40 -18.62 2.07
CA VAL A 454 -1.66 -18.56 3.33
C VAL A 454 -2.62 -18.74 4.50
N ILE A 455 -2.12 -19.38 5.56
CA ILE A 455 -2.83 -19.43 6.84
C ILE A 455 -2.22 -18.33 7.71
N GLN A 456 -3.00 -17.32 8.08
CA GLN A 456 -2.51 -16.22 8.91
C GLN A 456 -3.18 -16.28 10.28
N ARG A 457 -2.42 -16.01 11.34
CA ARG A 457 -2.98 -15.79 12.67
C ARG A 457 -3.96 -14.64 12.60
N ARG A 458 -5.16 -14.86 13.12
CA ARG A 458 -6.17 -13.84 13.30
C ARG A 458 -5.67 -12.81 14.31
N ILE A 459 -5.57 -11.57 13.87
CA ILE A 459 -5.35 -10.43 14.76
C ILE A 459 -6.71 -10.07 15.37
N VAL A 460 -6.75 -9.87 16.68
CA VAL A 460 -7.90 -9.27 17.36
C VAL A 460 -7.62 -7.78 17.47
N PRO A 461 -8.26 -6.94 16.63
CA PRO A 461 -7.93 -5.53 16.62
C PRO A 461 -8.47 -4.82 17.86
N ARG A 462 -7.72 -3.83 18.34
CA ARG A 462 -8.18 -2.86 19.32
C ARG A 462 -9.38 -2.08 18.75
N LEU A 463 -10.40 -1.88 19.57
CA LEU A 463 -11.56 -1.06 19.22
C LEU A 463 -11.38 0.36 19.75
N TYR A 464 -11.79 1.33 18.94
CA TYR A 464 -11.66 2.75 19.25
C TYR A 464 -13.03 3.40 19.31
N ASN A 465 -13.18 4.36 20.24
CA ASN A 465 -14.34 5.24 20.25
C ASN A 465 -14.22 6.24 19.10
N LEU A 466 -15.09 6.11 18.09
CA LEU A 466 -15.02 6.88 16.85
C LEU A 466 -16.37 7.57 16.57
N VAL A 467 -16.32 8.74 15.93
CA VAL A 467 -17.47 9.43 15.32
C VAL A 467 -17.19 9.55 13.84
N LEU A 468 -17.69 8.58 13.09
CA LEU A 468 -17.38 8.40 11.66
C LEU A 468 -18.32 9.17 10.73
N THR A 469 -19.53 9.51 11.19
CA THR A 469 -20.56 10.13 10.34
C THR A 469 -21.04 11.48 10.90
N PRO A 470 -21.72 12.30 10.08
CA PRO A 470 -22.28 13.59 10.51
C PRO A 470 -23.39 13.48 11.56
N SER A 471 -23.85 12.27 11.89
CA SER A 471 -24.85 12.06 12.94
C SER A 471 -24.32 12.38 14.33
N GLY A 472 -22.99 12.38 14.52
CA GLY A 472 -22.35 12.49 15.83
C GLY A 472 -22.41 11.21 16.66
N VAL A 473 -22.94 10.11 16.11
CA VAL A 473 -23.06 8.83 16.81
C VAL A 473 -21.67 8.25 17.04
N ARG A 474 -21.37 7.95 18.30
CA ARG A 474 -20.16 7.25 18.70
C ARG A 474 -20.31 5.75 18.48
N VAL A 475 -19.30 5.15 17.87
CA VAL A 475 -19.19 3.72 17.61
C VAL A 475 -17.89 3.18 18.20
N GLN A 476 -17.81 1.86 18.40
CA GLN A 476 -16.59 1.16 18.80
C GLN A 476 -16.15 0.20 17.70
N TYR A 477 -15.29 0.68 16.80
CA TYR A 477 -14.82 -0.08 15.63
C TYR A 477 -13.29 -0.15 15.58
N PRO A 478 -12.73 -1.14 14.88
CA PRO A 478 -11.29 -1.23 14.66
C PRO A 478 -10.80 -0.13 13.70
N LEU A 479 -9.50 0.15 13.79
CA LEU A 479 -8.78 0.96 12.80
C LEU A 479 -7.85 0.05 12.00
N ILE A 480 -8.03 0.05 10.68
CA ILE A 480 -7.13 -0.62 9.73
C ILE A 480 -6.26 0.44 9.09
N GLY A 481 -4.99 0.42 9.45
CA GLY A 481 -4.00 1.38 8.99
C GLY A 481 -3.37 0.97 7.67
N THR A 482 -2.89 1.97 6.96
CA THR A 482 -2.00 1.81 5.82
C THR A 482 -0.83 2.77 5.99
N TYR A 483 0.31 2.46 5.37
CA TYR A 483 1.39 3.43 5.23
C TYR A 483 1.97 3.37 3.83
N LEU A 484 2.58 4.47 3.40
CA LEU A 484 2.95 4.70 2.01
C LEU A 484 4.47 4.62 1.86
N VAL A 485 4.94 3.94 0.82
CA VAL A 485 6.36 3.72 0.57
C VAL A 485 6.65 3.98 -0.90
N VAL A 486 7.73 4.70 -1.20
CA VAL A 486 8.26 4.87 -2.56
C VAL A 486 9.75 4.61 -2.57
N HIS A 487 10.21 3.76 -3.47
CA HIS A 487 11.60 3.31 -3.61
C HIS A 487 12.22 2.79 -2.30
N GLY A 488 11.40 2.24 -1.40
CA GLY A 488 11.83 1.78 -0.08
C GLY A 488 11.86 2.86 1.00
N ARG A 489 11.55 4.11 0.68
CA ARG A 489 11.43 5.21 1.66
C ARG A 489 10.01 5.28 2.23
N LEU A 490 9.89 5.28 3.56
CA LEU A 490 8.63 5.55 4.25
C LEU A 490 8.19 6.99 4.01
N LEU A 491 6.93 7.18 3.59
CA LEU A 491 6.30 8.49 3.43
C LEU A 491 5.30 8.80 4.56
N GLY A 492 5.26 7.96 5.59
CA GLY A 492 4.35 8.08 6.73
C GLY A 492 3.04 7.32 6.55
N LEU A 493 2.12 7.56 7.48
CA LEU A 493 0.82 6.87 7.49
C LEU A 493 -0.03 7.31 6.30
N GLY A 494 -0.70 6.36 5.66
CA GLY A 494 -1.77 6.61 4.72
C GLY A 494 -3.09 6.89 5.44
N VAL A 495 -4.18 6.46 4.82
CA VAL A 495 -5.51 6.55 5.43
C VAL A 495 -5.75 5.39 6.40
N TRP A 496 -6.56 5.65 7.42
CA TRP A 496 -7.24 4.63 8.22
C TRP A 496 -8.56 4.27 7.57
N ARG A 497 -8.96 3.01 7.71
CA ARG A 497 -10.29 2.51 7.36
C ARG A 497 -10.96 1.95 8.61
N SER A 498 -12.26 2.18 8.73
CA SER A 498 -13.05 1.70 9.86
C SER A 498 -14.48 1.36 9.46
N SER A 499 -14.95 0.18 9.86
CA SER A 499 -16.34 -0.26 9.75
C SER A 499 -16.66 -1.33 10.80
N GLN A 500 -17.92 -1.74 10.89
CA GLN A 500 -18.34 -2.84 11.76
C GLN A 500 -17.92 -4.22 11.23
N ASP A 501 -17.58 -4.30 9.94
CA ASP A 501 -17.32 -5.57 9.25
C ASP A 501 -15.95 -6.16 9.61
N LYS A 502 -15.86 -7.49 9.53
CA LYS A 502 -14.59 -8.22 9.70
C LYS A 502 -13.55 -7.84 8.63
N ILE A 503 -14.01 -7.42 7.44
CA ILE A 503 -13.17 -6.99 6.32
C ILE A 503 -13.57 -5.56 5.95
N CYS A 504 -12.69 -4.60 6.20
CA CYS A 504 -12.95 -3.21 5.87
C CYS A 504 -12.23 -2.82 4.57
N ALA A 505 -13.02 -2.52 3.54
CA ALA A 505 -12.54 -1.86 2.33
C ALA A 505 -13.37 -0.61 2.07
N VAL A 506 -12.72 0.47 1.61
CA VAL A 506 -13.42 1.72 1.21
C VAL A 506 -14.47 1.43 0.14
N SER A 507 -14.16 0.51 -0.78
CA SER A 507 -15.09 0.07 -1.84
C SER A 507 -16.35 -0.63 -1.33
N HIS A 508 -16.39 -1.06 -0.07
CA HIS A 508 -17.56 -1.70 0.56
C HIS A 508 -18.29 -0.78 1.55
N GLY A 509 -18.04 0.55 1.48
CA GLY A 509 -18.75 1.53 2.30
C GLY A 509 -18.13 1.79 3.67
N GLY A 510 -16.93 1.30 3.95
CA GLY A 510 -16.20 1.67 5.16
C GLY A 510 -15.81 3.14 5.17
N SER A 511 -15.85 3.78 6.34
CA SER A 511 -15.37 5.15 6.52
C SER A 511 -13.85 5.19 6.48
N TRP A 512 -13.29 6.31 6.05
CA TRP A 512 -11.85 6.52 6.06
C TRP A 512 -11.47 7.91 6.59
N LEU A 513 -10.27 8.01 7.18
CA LEU A 513 -9.78 9.23 7.81
C LEU A 513 -8.25 9.29 7.81
N CYS A 514 -7.71 10.50 7.96
CA CYS A 514 -6.27 10.72 8.02
C CYS A 514 -5.73 10.76 9.46
N SER A 515 -4.41 10.88 9.56
CA SER A 515 -3.66 10.96 10.83
C SER A 515 -3.05 12.33 11.01
N VAL A 516 -2.97 12.77 12.27
CA VAL A 516 -2.22 13.98 12.67
C VAL A 516 -1.33 13.68 13.87
N THR A 517 -0.33 14.52 14.08
CA THR A 517 0.57 14.48 15.24
C THR A 517 0.83 15.90 15.74
N SER A 518 1.24 16.04 17.00
CA SER A 518 1.63 17.34 17.55
C SER A 518 2.91 17.86 16.89
N GLN A 519 3.03 19.18 16.74
CA GLN A 519 4.22 19.83 16.15
C GLN A 519 5.45 19.87 17.08
N ASP A 520 5.35 19.38 18.31
CA ASP A 520 6.41 19.43 19.34
C ASP A 520 7.68 18.58 19.07
#